data_AF-A0A496ZYQ5-F1
#
_entry.id   AF-A0A496ZYQ5-F1
#
_cell.length_a   1.000
_cell.length_b   1.000
_cell.length_c   1.000
_cell.angle_alpha   90.00
_cell.angle_beta   90.00
_cell.angle_gamma   90.00
#
_symmetry.space_group_name_H-M   'P 1'
#
loop_
_entity.id
_entity.type
_entity.pdbx_description
1 polymer ?
#
loop_
_entity_poly.entity_id
_entity_poly.type
_entity_poly.pdbx_seq_one_letter_code
_entity_poly.pdbx_strand_id
1 'polypeptide(L)'
;MEGVRGAQSLMDYLAQVPDPRSRQGQRYRLPSLLACLILAGLNGETSLRGMWMWAQEHSSLLLWPLGFWDVGRIPALDTFWSLLRRLDVEALLRAVNEWLAAWSGVERISVDEKVLRGSKREGKPALMVLAAAGQRVGLVLEQLEVNGGDKTAAALALLERIPVEGKVVTMDAGLLQRPVVEAVVKKGGPI
;
A
#
# COMPACT_ATOMS: atom_id res chain seq x y z
N MET A 1 -9.73 -24.57 3.89
CA MET A 1 -8.96 -23.43 3.38
C MET A 1 -8.00 -23.97 2.35
N GLU A 2 -8.43 -24.05 1.09
CA GLU A 2 -7.57 -24.49 0.00
C GLU A 2 -6.50 -23.42 -0.20
N GLY A 3 -5.26 -23.75 0.15
CA GLY A 3 -4.12 -22.89 -0.07
C GLY A 3 -3.99 -22.57 -1.55
N VAL A 4 -3.88 -21.28 -1.86
CA VAL A 4 -3.63 -20.72 -3.19
C VAL A 4 -2.26 -21.25 -3.69
N ARG A 5 -2.25 -22.46 -4.23
CA ARG A 5 -1.10 -23.03 -4.93
C ARG A 5 -1.03 -22.37 -6.31
N GLY A 6 -0.31 -21.24 -6.38
CA GLY A 6 -0.03 -20.55 -7.65
C GLY A 6 0.24 -19.05 -7.52
N ALA A 7 -0.20 -18.39 -6.45
CA ALA A 7 0.07 -16.96 -6.25
C ALA A 7 1.43 -16.77 -5.57
N GLN A 8 2.27 -15.89 -6.13
CA GLN A 8 3.50 -15.43 -5.50
C GLN A 8 3.18 -14.83 -4.12
N SER A 9 4.08 -15.04 -3.15
CA SER A 9 3.89 -14.56 -1.78
C SER A 9 4.07 -13.05 -1.69
N LEU A 10 3.55 -12.40 -0.65
CA LEU A 10 3.78 -10.97 -0.40
C LEU A 10 5.30 -10.65 -0.39
N MET A 11 6.10 -11.57 0.14
CA MET A 11 7.56 -11.43 0.20
C MET A 11 8.19 -11.33 -1.19
N ASP A 12 7.65 -12.04 -2.19
CA ASP A 12 8.13 -12.02 -3.57
C ASP A 12 7.84 -10.67 -4.23
N TYR A 13 6.66 -10.09 -3.98
CA TYR A 13 6.32 -8.75 -4.47
C TYR A 13 7.14 -7.66 -3.77
N LEU A 14 7.30 -7.74 -2.44
CA LEU A 14 8.14 -6.80 -1.70
C LEU A 14 9.61 -6.85 -2.15
N ALA A 15 10.08 -7.97 -2.72
CA ALA A 15 11.43 -8.09 -3.27
C ALA A 15 11.63 -7.30 -4.58
N GLN A 16 10.55 -6.89 -5.24
CA GLN A 16 10.60 -6.06 -6.45
C GLN A 16 10.82 -4.57 -6.13
N VAL A 17 10.62 -4.16 -4.87
CA VAL A 17 10.85 -2.78 -4.43
C VAL A 17 12.35 -2.47 -4.47
N PRO A 18 12.80 -1.39 -5.14
CA PRO A 18 14.21 -1.02 -5.16
C PRO A 18 14.74 -0.75 -3.74
N ASP A 19 15.86 -1.38 -3.37
CA ASP A 19 16.49 -1.14 -2.08
C ASP A 19 17.32 0.14 -2.12
N PRO A 20 16.92 1.22 -1.40
CA PRO A 20 17.64 2.47 -1.45
C PRO A 20 18.96 2.42 -0.66
N ARG A 21 19.22 1.37 0.13
CA ARG A 21 20.40 1.27 1.00
C ARG A 21 21.64 0.88 0.19
N SER A 22 22.79 1.38 0.60
CA SER A 22 24.07 0.96 0.02
C SER A 22 24.29 -0.53 0.23
N ARG A 23 25.07 -1.19 -0.64
CA ARG A 23 25.39 -2.63 -0.51
C ARG A 23 25.93 -3.00 0.88
N GLN A 24 26.73 -2.13 1.49
CA GLN A 24 27.28 -2.32 2.83
C GLN A 24 26.22 -2.21 3.94
N GLY A 25 25.11 -1.51 3.70
CA GLY A 25 23.99 -1.35 4.65
C GLY A 25 22.88 -2.40 4.54
N GLN A 26 23.00 -3.38 3.63
CA GLN A 26 21.98 -4.40 3.37
C GLN A 26 22.16 -5.64 4.25
N ARG A 27 22.37 -5.44 5.57
CA ARG A 27 22.47 -6.55 6.54
C ARG A 27 21.16 -7.33 6.68
N TYR A 28 20.03 -6.63 6.54
CA TYR A 28 18.69 -7.22 6.59
C TYR A 28 18.06 -7.09 5.22
N ARG A 29 17.42 -8.15 4.73
CA ARG A 29 16.71 -8.13 3.44
C ARG A 29 15.58 -7.10 3.48
N LEU A 30 15.42 -6.32 2.40
CA LEU A 30 14.39 -5.29 2.32
C LEU A 30 12.96 -5.85 2.54
N PRO A 31 12.55 -6.98 1.90
CA PRO A 31 11.22 -7.54 2.10
C PRO A 31 10.91 -7.86 3.57
N SER A 32 11.91 -8.34 4.32
CA SER A 32 11.79 -8.65 5.73
C SER A 32 11.50 -7.41 6.58
N LEU A 33 12.21 -6.31 6.30
CA LEU A 33 11.99 -5.04 7.00
C LEU A 33 10.59 -4.49 6.71
N LEU A 34 10.18 -4.51 5.45
CA LEU A 34 8.86 -4.03 5.02
C LEU A 34 7.73 -4.89 5.60
N ALA A 35 7.84 -6.22 5.50
CA ALA A 35 6.87 -7.15 6.05
C ALA A 35 6.72 -7.00 7.58
N CYS A 36 7.82 -6.75 8.30
CA CYS A 36 7.79 -6.48 9.73
C CYS A 36 6.93 -5.24 10.05
N LEU A 37 7.09 -4.15 9.30
CA LEU A 37 6.29 -2.93 9.49
C LEU A 37 4.82 -3.14 9.09
N ILE A 38 4.57 -3.87 8.00
CA ILE A 38 3.21 -4.20 7.54
C ILE A 38 2.48 -5.02 8.61
N LEU A 39 3.12 -6.06 9.16
CA LEU A 39 2.52 -6.90 10.21
C LEU A 39 2.20 -6.07 11.46
N ALA A 40 3.10 -5.18 11.88
CA ALA A 40 2.84 -4.30 13.00
C ALA A 40 1.66 -3.36 12.72
N GLY A 41 1.60 -2.78 11.52
CA GLY A 41 0.49 -1.92 11.08
C GLY A 41 -0.86 -2.67 11.03
N LEU A 42 -0.86 -3.92 10.57
CA LEU A 42 -2.05 -4.79 10.59
C LEU A 42 -2.53 -5.10 12.01
N ASN A 43 -1.63 -5.07 12.99
CA ASN A 43 -1.95 -5.20 14.42
C ASN A 43 -2.29 -3.85 15.08
N GLY A 44 -2.51 -2.79 14.30
CA GLY A 44 -3.02 -1.51 14.78
C GLY A 44 -1.94 -0.49 15.13
N GLU A 45 -0.66 -0.79 14.93
CA GLU A 45 0.41 0.17 15.19
C GLU A 45 0.41 1.29 14.14
N THR A 46 0.23 2.53 14.60
CA THR A 46 0.10 3.72 13.72
C THR A 46 1.32 4.62 13.72
N SER A 47 2.37 4.26 14.47
CA SER A 47 3.63 5.01 14.53
C SER A 47 4.82 4.09 14.33
N LEU A 48 5.91 4.60 13.76
CA LEU A 48 7.13 3.79 13.55
C LEU A 48 7.68 3.24 14.87
N ARG A 49 7.65 4.04 15.93
CA ARG A 49 8.10 3.60 17.27
C ARG A 49 7.20 2.49 17.81
N GLY A 50 5.88 2.64 17.67
CA GLY A 50 4.90 1.61 18.02
C GLY A 50 5.12 0.32 17.25
N MET A 51 5.28 0.41 15.93
CA MET A 51 5.57 -0.73 15.06
C MET A 51 6.85 -1.47 15.48
N TRP A 52 7.89 -0.72 15.82
CA TRP A 52 9.15 -1.29 16.31
C TRP A 52 8.99 -1.95 17.69
N MET A 53 8.27 -1.33 18.63
CA MET A 53 8.00 -1.94 19.95
C MET A 53 7.20 -3.23 19.81
N TRP A 54 6.15 -3.23 18.98
CA TRP A 54 5.39 -4.43 18.66
C TRP A 54 6.28 -5.53 18.09
N ALA A 55 7.17 -5.20 17.15
CA ALA A 55 8.09 -6.17 16.57
C ALA A 55 9.06 -6.74 17.63
N GLN A 56 9.56 -5.92 18.55
CA GLN A 56 10.42 -6.35 19.65
C GLN A 56 9.68 -7.35 20.56
N GLU A 57 8.45 -7.05 20.95
CA GLU A 57 7.60 -7.90 21.79
C GLU A 57 7.26 -9.24 21.11
N HIS A 58 7.10 -9.25 19.80
CA HIS A 58 6.76 -10.42 19.00
C HIS A 58 7.98 -11.06 18.31
N SER A 59 9.20 -10.74 18.77
CA SER A 59 10.44 -11.18 18.12
C SER A 59 10.52 -12.69 17.91
N SER A 60 10.10 -13.50 18.89
CA SER A 60 10.06 -14.96 18.79
C SER A 60 9.22 -15.48 17.61
N LEU A 61 8.17 -14.76 17.22
CA LEU A 61 7.31 -15.10 16.09
C LEU A 61 7.84 -14.59 14.75
N LEU A 62 8.64 -13.52 14.77
CA LEU A 62 9.07 -12.81 13.56
C LEU A 62 10.44 -13.24 13.07
N LEU A 63 11.34 -13.69 13.96
CA LEU A 63 12.74 -13.95 13.59
C LEU A 63 12.88 -14.98 12.47
N TRP A 64 12.16 -16.10 12.58
CA TRP A 64 12.26 -17.18 11.60
C TRP A 64 11.51 -16.84 10.30
N PRO A 65 10.21 -16.49 10.32
CA PRO A 65 9.44 -16.30 9.09
C PRO A 65 9.91 -15.11 8.25
N LEU A 66 10.43 -14.05 8.90
CA LEU A 66 10.96 -12.88 8.19
C LEU A 66 12.46 -12.98 7.90
N GLY A 67 13.15 -14.05 8.31
CA GLY A 67 14.57 -14.21 8.00
C GLY A 67 15.51 -13.30 8.81
N PHE A 68 15.12 -12.90 10.01
CA PHE A 68 16.01 -12.18 10.94
C PHE A 68 16.88 -13.13 11.78
N TRP A 69 16.70 -14.45 11.65
CA TRP A 69 17.43 -15.48 12.39
C TRP A 69 18.96 -15.42 12.15
N ASP A 70 19.43 -15.00 10.98
CA ASP A 70 20.86 -14.78 10.69
C ASP A 70 21.53 -13.80 11.67
N VAL A 71 20.77 -12.82 12.14
CA VAL A 71 21.22 -11.79 13.07
C VAL A 71 20.70 -12.02 14.50
N GLY A 72 19.67 -12.85 14.64
CA GLY A 72 19.09 -13.28 15.92
C GLY A 72 18.32 -12.18 16.67
N ARG A 73 17.98 -11.07 16.02
CA ARG A 73 17.23 -9.96 16.63
C ARG A 73 16.46 -9.13 15.61
N ILE A 74 15.44 -8.44 16.09
CA ILE A 74 14.77 -7.39 15.34
C ILE A 74 15.76 -6.21 15.13
N PRO A 75 15.78 -5.61 13.93
CA PRO A 75 16.62 -4.44 13.65
C PRO A 75 16.36 -3.28 14.61
N ALA A 76 17.37 -2.43 14.81
CA ALA A 76 17.20 -1.21 15.60
C ALA A 76 16.19 -0.27 14.93
N LEU A 77 15.50 0.55 15.73
CA LEU A 77 14.56 1.55 15.24
C LEU A 77 15.16 2.42 14.13
N ASP A 78 16.43 2.80 14.28
CA ASP A 78 17.16 3.61 13.30
C ASP A 78 17.31 2.93 11.93
N THR A 79 17.37 1.58 11.88
CA THR A 79 17.40 0.83 10.62
C THR A 79 16.11 1.03 9.84
N PHE A 80 14.95 0.95 10.51
CA PHE A 80 13.66 1.19 9.87
C PHE A 80 13.48 2.66 9.51
N TRP A 81 13.88 3.58 10.38
CA TRP A 81 13.77 5.00 10.13
C TRP A 81 14.61 5.44 8.91
N SER A 82 15.87 5.01 8.86
CA SER A 82 16.77 5.29 7.74
C SER A 82 16.27 4.69 6.43
N LEU A 83 15.66 3.51 6.47
CA LEU A 83 15.01 2.89 5.31
C LEU A 83 13.85 3.75 4.81
N LEU A 84 12.87 4.05 5.68
CA LEU A 84 11.64 4.75 5.30
C LEU A 84 11.90 6.16 4.77
N ARG A 85 12.96 6.84 5.23
CA ARG A 85 13.36 8.16 4.72
C ARG A 85 13.77 8.17 3.25
N ARG A 86 14.20 7.02 2.72
CA ARG A 86 14.76 6.89 1.37
C ARG A 86 13.95 5.95 0.48
N LEU A 87 12.91 5.33 1.03
CA LEU A 87 12.10 4.36 0.34
C LEU A 87 11.30 5.04 -0.77
N ASP A 88 11.28 4.41 -1.93
CA ASP A 88 10.34 4.76 -2.99
C ASP A 88 8.94 4.26 -2.60
N VAL A 89 8.08 5.19 -2.20
CA VAL A 89 6.72 4.89 -1.76
C VAL A 89 5.85 4.41 -2.92
N GLU A 90 6.05 4.93 -4.13
CA GLU A 90 5.28 4.50 -5.30
C GLU A 90 5.62 3.06 -5.69
N ALA A 91 6.90 2.69 -5.61
CA ALA A 91 7.32 1.31 -5.85
C ALA A 91 6.75 0.34 -4.80
N LEU A 92 6.73 0.73 -3.51
CA LEU A 92 6.12 -0.08 -2.46
C LEU A 92 4.61 -0.27 -2.70
N LEU A 93 3.88 0.80 -2.98
CA LEU A 93 2.44 0.75 -3.21
C LEU A 93 2.11 -0.14 -4.41
N ARG A 94 2.84 0.01 -5.51
CA ARG A 94 2.68 -0.85 -6.69
C ARG A 94 2.87 -2.33 -6.34
N ALA A 95 3.95 -2.69 -5.65
CA ALA A 95 4.22 -4.07 -5.29
C ALA A 95 3.10 -4.68 -4.41
N VAL A 96 2.61 -3.92 -3.44
CA VAL A 96 1.49 -4.36 -2.58
C VAL A 96 0.20 -4.48 -3.39
N ASN A 97 -0.13 -3.50 -4.22
CA ASN A 97 -1.34 -3.53 -5.05
C ASN A 97 -1.34 -4.69 -6.05
N GLU A 98 -0.20 -5.01 -6.66
CA GLU A 98 -0.06 -6.15 -7.57
C GLU A 98 -0.25 -7.49 -6.84
N TRP A 99 0.33 -7.64 -5.63
CA TRP A 99 0.11 -8.82 -4.80
C TRP A 99 -1.37 -9.01 -4.44
N LEU A 100 -2.01 -7.91 -4.03
CA LEU A 100 -3.42 -7.84 -3.69
C LEU A 100 -4.32 -8.15 -4.89
N ALA A 101 -3.98 -7.64 -6.08
CA ALA A 101 -4.70 -7.93 -7.31
C ALA A 101 -4.64 -9.42 -7.68
N ALA A 102 -3.49 -10.08 -7.47
CA ALA A 102 -3.33 -11.51 -7.72
C ALA A 102 -4.23 -12.39 -6.82
N TRP A 103 -4.74 -11.84 -5.71
CA TRP A 103 -5.63 -12.54 -4.76
C TRP A 103 -7.13 -12.38 -5.08
N SER A 104 -7.53 -11.57 -6.07
CA SER A 104 -8.93 -11.12 -6.15
C SER A 104 -9.59 -11.20 -7.53
N GLY A 105 -10.83 -11.71 -7.55
CA GLY A 105 -11.82 -11.49 -8.60
C GLY A 105 -12.69 -10.30 -8.23
N VAL A 106 -12.18 -9.08 -8.40
CA VAL A 106 -12.90 -7.84 -8.06
C VAL A 106 -13.99 -7.58 -9.08
N GLU A 107 -15.24 -7.49 -8.65
CA GLU A 107 -16.40 -7.17 -9.50
C GLU A 107 -16.85 -5.70 -9.35
N ARG A 108 -16.55 -5.05 -8.22
CA ARG A 108 -16.92 -3.66 -7.93
C ARG A 108 -15.77 -2.91 -7.28
N ILE A 109 -15.61 -1.66 -7.69
CA ILE A 109 -14.57 -0.76 -7.20
C ILE A 109 -15.23 0.49 -6.59
N SER A 110 -14.93 0.78 -5.33
CA SER A 110 -15.29 2.04 -4.69
C SER A 110 -14.13 3.01 -4.72
N VAL A 111 -14.35 4.26 -5.14
CA VAL A 111 -13.36 5.34 -5.04
C VAL A 111 -13.80 6.31 -3.95
N ASP A 112 -12.93 6.52 -2.97
CA ASP A 112 -13.21 7.33 -1.77
C ASP A 112 -12.07 8.30 -1.44
N GLU A 113 -12.42 9.43 -0.85
CA GLU A 113 -11.47 10.42 -0.34
C GLU A 113 -10.99 10.07 1.07
N LYS A 114 -9.67 10.01 1.26
CA LYS A 114 -9.05 9.80 2.58
C LYS A 114 -8.13 10.97 2.94
N VAL A 115 -8.25 11.46 4.18
CA VAL A 115 -7.24 12.35 4.77
C VAL A 115 -6.36 11.54 5.70
N LEU A 116 -5.08 11.41 5.34
CA LEU A 116 -4.09 10.68 6.13
C LEU A 116 -3.61 11.57 7.29
N ARG A 117 -4.40 11.69 8.35
CA ARG A 117 -4.13 12.64 9.46
C ARG A 117 -2.72 12.57 10.05
N GLY A 118 -2.12 11.37 10.11
CA GLY A 118 -0.75 11.15 10.59
C GLY A 118 0.35 11.67 9.67
N SER A 119 0.05 12.08 8.44
CA SER A 119 1.01 12.62 7.48
C SER A 119 1.26 14.12 7.65
N LYS A 120 0.52 14.80 8.53
CA LYS A 120 0.69 16.24 8.80
C LYS A 120 2.13 16.54 9.21
N ARG A 121 2.75 17.53 8.56
CA ARG A 121 4.09 18.04 8.91
C ARG A 121 3.99 19.50 9.29
N GLU A 122 5.02 20.02 9.95
CA GLU A 122 5.07 21.45 10.26
C GLU A 122 4.96 22.28 8.98
N GLY A 123 3.99 23.20 8.94
CA GLY A 123 3.70 24.03 7.76
C GLY A 123 3.03 23.32 6.57
N LYS A 124 2.70 22.02 6.65
CA LYS A 124 2.00 21.29 5.57
C LYS A 124 0.75 20.57 6.09
N PRO A 125 -0.41 20.72 5.41
CA PRO A 125 -1.61 19.98 5.79
C PRO A 125 -1.40 18.47 5.67
N ALA A 126 -2.29 17.69 6.29
CA ALA A 126 -2.32 16.26 6.09
C ALA A 126 -2.61 15.95 4.60
N LEU A 127 -1.96 14.91 4.08
CA LEU A 127 -2.17 14.44 2.72
C LEU A 127 -3.64 14.02 2.52
N MET A 128 -4.23 14.52 1.44
CA MET A 128 -5.49 14.04 0.92
C MET A 128 -5.19 13.08 -0.23
N VAL A 129 -5.85 11.93 -0.22
CA VAL A 129 -5.66 10.89 -1.23
C VAL A 129 -7.03 10.40 -1.72
N LEU A 130 -7.09 9.95 -2.97
CA LEU A 130 -8.17 9.11 -3.46
C LEU A 130 -7.74 7.65 -3.41
N ALA A 131 -8.55 6.80 -2.80
CA ALA A 131 -8.31 5.37 -2.72
C ALA A 131 -9.38 4.62 -3.52
N ALA A 132 -8.95 3.82 -4.50
CA ALA A 132 -9.80 2.85 -5.18
C ALA A 132 -9.74 1.53 -4.41
N ALA A 133 -10.88 1.00 -4.01
CA ALA A 133 -10.96 -0.23 -3.24
C ALA A 133 -11.95 -1.26 -3.82
N GLY A 134 -11.56 -2.52 -3.91
CA GLY A 134 -12.41 -3.64 -4.29
C GLY A 134 -13.35 -4.05 -3.15
N GLN A 135 -14.67 -3.95 -3.36
CA GLN A 135 -15.66 -4.05 -2.28
C GLN A 135 -15.79 -5.44 -1.64
N ARG A 136 -15.57 -6.53 -2.39
CA ARG A 136 -15.77 -7.89 -1.88
C ARG A 136 -14.61 -8.39 -1.00
N VAL A 137 -13.43 -7.81 -1.16
CA VAL A 137 -12.18 -8.28 -0.54
C VAL A 137 -11.57 -7.24 0.41
N GLY A 138 -12.16 -6.04 0.51
CA GLY A 138 -11.62 -4.95 1.34
C GLY A 138 -10.26 -4.45 0.87
N LEU A 139 -10.02 -4.55 -0.44
CA LEU A 139 -8.71 -4.42 -1.06
C LEU A 139 -8.48 -3.01 -1.58
N VAL A 140 -7.42 -2.31 -1.21
CA VAL A 140 -7.05 -1.06 -1.92
C VAL A 140 -6.32 -1.45 -3.21
N LEU A 141 -6.87 -1.10 -4.36
CA LEU A 141 -6.33 -1.36 -5.69
C LEU A 141 -5.32 -0.30 -6.11
N GLU A 142 -5.58 0.96 -5.77
CA GLU A 142 -4.69 2.08 -6.05
C GLU A 142 -5.00 3.23 -5.09
N GLN A 143 -3.99 4.05 -4.81
CA GLN A 143 -4.14 5.25 -4.01
C GLN A 143 -3.29 6.39 -4.58
N LEU A 144 -3.90 7.54 -4.85
CA LEU A 144 -3.22 8.72 -5.39
C LEU A 144 -3.40 9.94 -4.51
N GLU A 145 -2.34 10.73 -4.35
CA GLU A 145 -2.41 12.03 -3.69
C GLU A 145 -3.19 13.05 -4.54
N VAL A 146 -4.06 13.81 -3.87
CA VAL A 146 -4.80 14.93 -4.47
C VAL A 146 -3.94 16.18 -4.36
N ASN A 147 -3.09 16.40 -5.36
CA ASN A 147 -2.24 17.58 -5.45
C ASN A 147 -3.04 18.83 -5.79
N GLY A 148 -2.86 19.90 -5.02
CA GLY A 148 -3.49 21.20 -5.31
C GLY A 148 -5.02 21.25 -5.14
N GLY A 149 -5.64 20.18 -4.63
CA GLY A 149 -7.09 20.10 -4.42
C GLY A 149 -7.91 19.70 -5.65
N ASP A 150 -7.28 19.42 -6.79
CA ASP A 150 -7.99 18.95 -8.00
C ASP A 150 -8.31 17.46 -7.91
N LYS A 151 -9.47 17.18 -7.32
CA LYS A 151 -10.02 15.84 -7.16
C LYS A 151 -10.37 15.19 -8.50
N THR A 152 -10.74 15.98 -9.50
CA THR A 152 -11.14 15.46 -10.82
C THR A 152 -9.91 14.92 -11.54
N ALA A 153 -8.83 15.68 -11.58
CA ALA A 153 -7.57 15.24 -12.18
C ALA A 153 -7.02 13.98 -11.48
N ALA A 154 -7.06 13.97 -10.13
CA ALA A 154 -6.64 12.80 -9.36
C ALA A 154 -7.50 11.56 -9.64
N ALA A 155 -8.83 11.73 -9.76
CA ALA A 155 -9.74 10.64 -10.09
C ALA A 155 -9.50 10.07 -11.50
N LEU A 156 -9.27 10.93 -12.49
CA LEU A 156 -8.93 10.51 -13.86
C LEU A 156 -7.62 9.71 -13.88
N ALA A 157 -6.58 10.21 -13.20
CA ALA A 157 -5.30 9.49 -13.08
C ALA A 157 -5.46 8.15 -12.35
N LEU A 158 -6.33 8.08 -11.34
CA LEU A 158 -6.62 6.85 -10.58
C LEU A 158 -7.33 5.82 -11.48
N LEU A 159 -8.35 6.26 -12.22
CA LEU A 159 -9.10 5.41 -13.14
C LEU A 159 -8.19 4.79 -14.21
N GLU A 160 -7.17 5.51 -14.67
CA GLU A 160 -6.19 4.96 -15.62
C GLU A 160 -5.39 3.78 -15.06
N ARG A 161 -5.13 3.77 -13.75
CA ARG A 161 -4.28 2.77 -13.08
C ARG A 161 -5.04 1.54 -12.58
N ILE A 162 -6.38 1.55 -12.61
CA ILE A 162 -7.21 0.45 -12.10
C ILE A 162 -7.97 -0.28 -13.22
N PRO A 163 -8.29 -1.58 -13.03
CA PRO A 163 -8.95 -2.38 -14.06
C PRO A 163 -10.47 -2.14 -14.06
N VAL A 164 -10.94 -1.08 -14.73
CA VAL A 164 -12.38 -0.68 -14.75
C VAL A 164 -13.28 -1.60 -15.59
N GLU A 165 -12.75 -2.22 -16.65
CA GLU A 165 -13.55 -2.99 -17.61
C GLU A 165 -14.42 -4.06 -16.93
N GLY A 166 -15.72 -4.04 -17.25
CA GLY A 166 -16.73 -4.96 -16.72
C GLY A 166 -17.07 -4.78 -15.24
N LYS A 167 -16.54 -3.75 -14.56
CA LYS A 167 -16.70 -3.54 -13.11
C LYS A 167 -17.47 -2.26 -12.81
N VAL A 168 -18.42 -2.35 -11.88
CA VAL A 168 -19.15 -1.17 -11.39
C VAL A 168 -18.23 -0.31 -10.55
N VAL A 169 -18.13 0.98 -10.89
CA VAL A 169 -17.40 1.98 -10.11
C VAL A 169 -18.37 2.80 -9.28
N THR A 170 -18.21 2.80 -7.96
CA THR A 170 -19.00 3.63 -7.05
C THR A 170 -18.13 4.74 -6.49
N MET A 171 -18.61 5.97 -6.44
CA MET A 171 -17.86 7.12 -5.95
C MET A 171 -18.77 8.00 -5.11
N ASP A 172 -18.20 8.86 -4.27
CA ASP A 172 -18.98 9.90 -3.61
C ASP A 172 -19.56 10.92 -4.61
N ALA A 173 -20.55 11.69 -4.17
CA ALA A 173 -21.19 12.69 -5.01
C ALA A 173 -20.26 13.85 -5.41
N GLY A 174 -19.18 14.08 -4.66
CA GLY A 174 -18.18 15.11 -4.98
C GLY A 174 -17.36 14.77 -6.22
N LEU A 175 -17.19 13.48 -6.50
CA LEU A 175 -16.51 12.95 -7.68
C LEU A 175 -17.43 12.75 -8.89
N LEU A 176 -18.72 13.05 -8.77
CA LEU A 176 -19.72 12.97 -9.86
C LEU A 176 -19.54 14.12 -10.87
N GLN A 177 -18.41 14.11 -11.56
CA GLN A 177 -18.06 15.07 -12.61
C GLN A 177 -18.14 14.40 -13.97
N ARG A 178 -18.64 15.11 -14.99
CA ARG A 178 -18.80 14.59 -16.35
C ARG A 178 -17.54 13.91 -16.92
N PRO A 179 -16.32 14.48 -16.79
CA PRO A 179 -15.11 13.83 -17.29
C PRO A 179 -14.81 12.49 -16.62
N VAL A 180 -15.12 12.35 -15.32
CA VAL A 180 -14.90 11.12 -14.55
C VAL A 180 -15.83 10.01 -15.02
N VAL A 181 -17.12 10.33 -15.22
CA VAL A 181 -18.11 9.38 -15.74
C VAL A 181 -17.74 8.94 -17.16
N GLU A 182 -17.37 9.88 -18.03
CA GLU A 182 -16.92 9.57 -19.39
C GLU A 182 -15.69 8.65 -19.40
N ALA A 183 -14.75 8.85 -18.47
CA ALA A 183 -13.59 7.98 -18.33
C ALA A 183 -13.97 6.55 -17.90
N VAL A 184 -14.90 6.39 -16.96
CA VAL A 184 -15.41 5.05 -16.55
C VAL A 184 -16.03 4.32 -17.74
N VAL A 185 -16.89 5.00 -18.50
CA VAL A 185 -17.55 4.42 -19.68
C VAL A 185 -16.53 4.06 -20.76
N LYS A 186 -15.59 4.96 -21.04
CA LYS A 186 -14.53 4.74 -22.04
C LYS A 186 -13.66 3.51 -21.69
N LYS A 187 -13.46 3.23 -20.40
CA LYS A 187 -12.75 2.03 -19.93
C LYS A 187 -13.63 0.78 -19.79
N GLY A 188 -14.86 0.80 -20.31
CA GLY A 188 -15.75 -0.37 -20.33
C GLY A 188 -16.45 -0.67 -19.01
N GLY A 189 -16.56 0.31 -18.11
CA GLY A 189 -17.37 0.20 -16.90
C GLY A 189 -18.87 0.34 -17.22
N PRO A 190 -19.75 -0.50 -16.66
CA PRO A 190 -21.20 -0.33 -16.77
C PRO A 190 -21.69 0.91 -15.99
N ILE A 191 -22.76 1.54 -16.48
CA ILE A 191 -23.46 2.67 -15.84
C ILE A 191 -24.81 2.20 -15.32
#